data_AF-A0A7J4VC47-F1
#
_entry.id   AF-A0A7J4VC47-F1
#
_cell.length_a   1.000
_cell.length_b   1.000
_cell.length_c   1.000
_cell.angle_alpha   90.00
_cell.angle_beta   90.00
_cell.angle_gamma   90.00
#
_symmetry.space_group_name_H-M   'P 1'
#
loop_
_entity.id
_entity.type
_entity.pdbx_description
1 polymer ?
#
loop_
_entity_poly.entity_id
_entity_poly.type
_entity_poly.pdbx_seq_one_letter_code
_entity_poly.pdbx_strand_id
1 'polypeptide(L)'
;MRTVILIFAFFLILDVSGFAQPGPGPGGGRGKHKNRGGEPGKKMEQLEKVKLIEYMNLDEETMVKLFTRRNEHRKLMDNRSDMAEDLIDKMEKLIDDNKDGSKNAELTAAIAKFNSHMEETQRLQRGFITSLSDILTPEALAKYIVFERNFRKELRELLRKD
;
A
#
# COMPACT_ATOMS: atom_id res chain seq x y z
N MET A 1 -53.85 -9.58 -13.38
CA MET A 1 -53.56 -9.37 -14.81
C MET A 1 -52.65 -8.14 -14.89
N ARG A 2 -51.35 -8.28 -15.15
CA ARG A 2 -50.68 -7.98 -16.45
C ARG A 2 -51.17 -6.63 -16.99
N THR A 3 -50.38 -5.55 -17.05
CA THR A 3 -49.12 -5.41 -17.80
C THR A 3 -48.28 -4.20 -17.33
N VAL A 4 -46.96 -4.33 -17.51
CA VAL A 4 -45.90 -3.33 -17.39
C VAL A 4 -45.87 -2.44 -18.64
N ILE A 5 -45.64 -1.13 -18.50
CA ILE A 5 -44.95 -0.32 -19.52
C ILE A 5 -43.96 0.60 -18.79
N LEU A 6 -42.67 0.31 -19.00
CA LEU A 6 -41.50 1.12 -18.68
C LEU A 6 -41.39 2.24 -19.72
N ILE A 7 -41.19 3.48 -19.29
CA ILE A 7 -40.66 4.53 -20.16
C ILE A 7 -39.42 5.14 -19.48
N PHE A 8 -38.27 4.74 -20.02
CA PHE A 8 -36.98 5.41 -19.88
C PHE A 8 -37.06 6.77 -20.59
N ALA A 9 -36.71 7.86 -19.90
CA ALA A 9 -36.40 9.12 -20.56
C ALA A 9 -34.95 9.50 -20.23
N PHE A 10 -34.11 9.25 -21.22
CA PHE A 10 -32.68 9.53 -21.28
C PHE A 10 -32.51 11.03 -21.60
N PHE A 11 -32.06 11.85 -20.64
CA PHE A 11 -31.60 13.20 -20.94
C PHE A 11 -30.07 13.23 -20.91
N LEU A 12 -29.49 13.04 -22.10
CA LEU A 12 -28.14 13.45 -22.45
C LEU A 12 -28.14 14.98 -22.61
N ILE A 13 -27.50 15.69 -21.68
CA ILE A 13 -27.03 17.05 -21.93
C ILE A 13 -25.50 16.99 -21.84
N LEU A 14 -24.88 17.12 -23.01
CA LEU A 14 -23.45 17.29 -23.19
C LEU A 14 -23.10 18.75 -22.90
N ASP A 15 -22.66 19.05 -21.68
CA ASP A 15 -21.90 20.27 -21.41
C ASP A 15 -20.44 20.05 -21.85
N VAL A 16 -20.19 20.32 -23.14
CA VAL A 16 -18.85 20.52 -23.68
C VAL A 16 -18.48 21.98 -23.44
N SER A 17 -17.98 22.27 -22.25
CA SER A 17 -17.32 23.55 -21.96
C SER A 17 -15.98 23.31 -21.25
N GLY A 18 -14.89 23.50 -22.00
CA GLY A 18 -13.63 24.00 -21.43
C GLY A 18 -12.65 22.99 -20.84
N PHE A 19 -12.27 21.94 -21.57
CA PHE A 19 -10.98 21.29 -21.32
C PHE A 19 -9.85 22.18 -21.81
N ALA A 20 -9.42 23.12 -20.97
CA ALA A 20 -8.13 23.78 -21.07
C ALA A 20 -7.37 23.56 -19.75
N GLN A 21 -6.81 22.35 -19.58
CA GLN A 21 -5.75 22.16 -18.59
C GLN A 21 -4.40 22.48 -19.28
N PRO A 22 -3.58 23.38 -18.71
CA PRO A 22 -2.23 23.59 -19.21
C PRO A 22 -1.45 22.28 -19.05
N GLY A 23 -0.89 21.80 -20.17
CA GLY A 23 -0.09 20.57 -20.19
C GLY A 23 1.11 20.64 -19.23
N PRO A 24 1.55 19.50 -18.67
CA PRO A 24 2.73 19.49 -17.84
C PRO A 24 3.96 19.78 -18.71
N GLY A 25 4.63 20.89 -18.42
CA GLY A 25 5.90 21.25 -19.06
C GLY A 25 6.99 20.20 -18.76
N PRO A 26 7.98 20.03 -19.65
CA PRO A 26 9.10 19.12 -19.43
C PRO A 26 10.12 19.81 -18.52
N GLY A 27 10.23 19.38 -17.26
CA GLY A 27 11.20 19.94 -16.32
C GLY A 27 11.28 19.15 -15.02
N GLY A 28 12.48 18.70 -14.68
CA GLY A 28 12.78 17.74 -13.62
C GLY A 28 12.46 18.20 -12.20
N GLY A 29 12.15 17.22 -11.36
CA GLY A 29 11.89 17.41 -9.94
C GLY A 29 10.80 16.48 -9.41
N ARG A 30 11.00 15.15 -9.44
CA ARG A 30 10.13 14.22 -8.71
C ARG A 30 10.42 14.34 -7.20
N GLY A 31 9.97 15.43 -6.60
CA GLY A 31 9.59 15.46 -5.18
C GLY A 31 8.11 15.12 -5.12
N LYS A 32 7.77 13.85 -5.37
CA LYS A 32 6.37 13.41 -5.44
C LYS A 32 6.04 12.78 -4.09
N HIS A 33 5.33 13.48 -3.22
CA HIS A 33 4.44 12.80 -2.27
C HIS A 33 3.50 11.95 -3.13
N LYS A 34 3.85 10.66 -3.32
CA LYS A 34 3.00 9.73 -4.05
C LYS A 34 1.75 9.58 -3.20
N ASN A 35 0.65 10.13 -3.70
CA ASN A 35 -0.67 9.90 -3.16
C ASN A 35 -1.01 8.41 -3.40
N ARG A 36 -0.44 7.51 -2.58
CA ARG A 36 -0.59 6.04 -2.65
C ARG A 36 -2.05 5.60 -2.46
N GLY A 37 -2.92 6.51 -2.01
CA GLY A 37 -4.36 6.33 -1.81
C GLY A 37 -5.25 6.70 -3.00
N GLY A 38 -4.75 6.64 -4.24
CA GLY A 38 -5.62 6.73 -5.42
C GLY A 38 -6.74 5.68 -5.40
N GLU A 39 -7.79 5.87 -6.21
CA GLU A 39 -8.94 4.96 -6.26
C GLU A 39 -8.60 3.45 -6.30
N PRO A 40 -7.60 3.00 -7.08
CA PRO A 40 -7.24 1.58 -7.12
C PRO A 40 -6.71 1.04 -5.78
N GLY A 41 -5.93 1.83 -5.05
CA GLY A 41 -5.39 1.43 -3.74
C GLY A 41 -6.48 1.26 -2.69
N LYS A 42 -7.48 2.17 -2.68
CA LYS A 42 -8.64 2.08 -1.79
C LYS A 42 -9.51 0.85 -2.10
N LYS A 43 -9.72 0.54 -3.38
CA LYS A 43 -10.46 -0.67 -3.80
C LYS A 43 -9.75 -1.95 -3.35
N MET A 44 -8.42 -2.00 -3.45
CA MET A 44 -7.62 -3.14 -2.96
C MET A 44 -7.70 -3.30 -1.44
N GLU A 45 -7.65 -2.19 -0.70
CA GLU A 45 -7.83 -2.22 0.76
C GLU A 45 -9.21 -2.74 1.16
N GLN A 46 -10.28 -2.32 0.47
CA GLN A 46 -11.63 -2.81 0.74
C GLN A 46 -11.75 -4.30 0.45
N LEU A 47 -11.21 -4.77 -0.68
CA LEU A 47 -11.19 -6.18 -1.04
C LEU A 47 -10.47 -7.03 0.03
N GLU A 48 -9.32 -6.56 0.49
CA GLU A 48 -8.56 -7.22 1.54
C GLU A 48 -9.37 -7.33 2.84
N LYS A 49 -10.04 -6.25 3.26
CA LYS A 49 -10.86 -6.26 4.48
C LYS A 49 -11.99 -7.28 4.39
N VAL A 50 -12.71 -7.32 3.27
CA VAL A 50 -13.80 -8.29 3.05
C VAL A 50 -13.26 -9.73 3.12
N LYS A 51 -12.19 -10.03 2.37
CA LYS A 51 -11.59 -11.37 2.39
C LYS A 51 -11.04 -11.76 3.76
N LEU A 52 -10.48 -10.81 4.52
CA LEU A 52 -9.98 -11.08 5.86
C LEU A 52 -11.13 -11.44 6.81
N ILE A 53 -12.25 -10.72 6.75
CA ILE A 53 -13.44 -11.00 7.57
C ILE A 53 -13.93 -12.42 7.30
N GLU A 54 -14.10 -12.77 6.01
CA GLU A 54 -14.55 -14.09 5.59
C GLU A 54 -13.58 -15.20 6.01
N TYR A 55 -12.29 -14.99 5.85
CA TYR A 55 -11.27 -16.01 6.15
C TYR A 55 -11.09 -16.25 7.65
N MET A 56 -11.12 -15.18 8.45
CA MET A 56 -10.84 -15.25 9.87
C MET A 56 -12.04 -15.75 10.67
N ASN A 57 -13.28 -15.44 10.23
CA ASN A 57 -14.53 -15.87 10.86
C ASN A 57 -14.52 -15.70 12.39
N LEU A 58 -14.14 -14.50 12.85
CA LEU A 58 -14.09 -14.13 14.27
C LEU A 58 -15.38 -13.41 14.66
N ASP A 59 -15.61 -13.28 15.97
CA ASP A 59 -16.64 -12.38 16.48
C ASP A 59 -16.31 -10.91 16.17
N GLU A 60 -17.34 -10.07 16.18
CA GLU A 60 -17.24 -8.67 15.81
C GLU A 60 -16.26 -7.89 16.71
N GLU A 61 -16.26 -8.14 18.01
CA GLU A 61 -15.40 -7.43 18.96
C GLU A 61 -13.92 -7.73 18.67
N THR A 62 -13.57 -9.00 18.49
CA THR A 62 -12.22 -9.43 18.13
C THR A 62 -11.80 -8.87 16.77
N MET A 63 -12.71 -8.87 15.78
CA MET A 63 -12.45 -8.32 14.45
C MET A 63 -12.15 -6.82 14.48
N VAL A 64 -12.89 -6.04 15.27
CA VAL A 64 -12.67 -4.60 15.45
C VAL A 64 -11.31 -4.32 16.08
N LYS A 65 -10.92 -5.08 17.11
CA LYS A 65 -9.59 -4.96 17.75
C LYS A 65 -8.47 -5.27 16.75
N LEU A 66 -8.61 -6.36 15.98
CA LEU A 66 -7.66 -6.73 14.93
C LEU A 66 -7.50 -5.62 13.90
N PHE A 67 -8.61 -5.07 13.38
CA PHE A 67 -8.55 -3.99 12.39
C PHE A 67 -7.94 -2.71 12.93
N THR A 68 -8.22 -2.38 14.19
CA THR A 68 -7.62 -1.21 14.86
C THR A 68 -6.10 -1.34 14.90
N ARG A 69 -5.58 -2.45 15.45
CA ARG A 69 -4.14 -2.71 15.54
C ARG A 69 -3.49 -2.76 14.16
N ARG A 70 -4.17 -3.37 13.19
CA ARG A 70 -3.69 -3.47 11.81
C ARG A 70 -3.60 -2.12 11.13
N ASN A 71 -4.57 -1.24 11.33
CA ASN A 71 -4.56 0.11 10.75
C ASN A 71 -3.40 0.95 11.30
N GLU A 72 -3.10 0.84 12.60
CA GLU A 72 -1.94 1.50 13.21
C GLU A 72 -0.64 0.97 12.63
N HIS A 73 -0.49 -0.36 12.55
CA HIS A 73 0.68 -0.98 11.95
C HIS A 73 0.85 -0.59 10.48
N ARG A 74 -0.24 -0.52 9.70
CA ARG A 74 -0.22 -0.09 8.31
C ARG A 74 0.32 1.32 8.16
N LYS A 75 -0.21 2.29 8.90
CA LYS A 75 0.27 3.68 8.85
C LYS A 75 1.77 3.77 9.14
N LEU A 76 2.23 2.98 10.12
CA LEU A 76 3.64 2.89 10.42
C LEU A 76 4.43 2.32 9.24
N MET A 77 3.99 1.21 8.65
CA MET A 77 4.65 0.58 7.50
C MET A 77 4.63 1.45 6.24
N ASP A 78 3.59 2.25 6.02
CA ASP A 78 3.50 3.20 4.91
C ASP A 78 4.61 4.26 5.04
N ASN A 79 4.76 4.86 6.23
CA ASN A 79 5.85 5.81 6.50
C ASN A 79 7.24 5.16 6.30
N ARG A 80 7.40 3.89 6.71
CA ARG A 80 8.65 3.16 6.48
C ARG A 80 8.91 2.94 4.99
N SER A 81 7.88 2.58 4.23
CA SER A 81 7.99 2.40 2.78
C SER A 81 8.42 3.70 2.09
N ASP A 82 7.87 4.85 2.50
CA ASP A 82 8.24 6.14 1.92
C ASP A 82 9.71 6.49 2.24
N MET A 83 10.15 6.28 3.49
CA MET A 83 11.56 6.47 3.86
C MET A 83 12.51 5.53 3.11
N ALA A 84 12.11 4.29 2.84
CA ALA A 84 12.91 3.36 2.06
C ALA A 84 13.04 3.82 0.60
N GLU A 85 11.96 4.35 0.03
CA GLU A 85 11.94 4.93 -1.32
C GLU A 85 12.86 6.16 -1.40
N ASP A 86 12.80 7.07 -0.43
CA ASP A 86 13.71 8.23 -0.36
C ASP A 86 15.19 7.83 -0.26
N LEU A 87 15.51 6.75 0.47
CA LEU A 87 16.87 6.22 0.57
C LEU A 87 17.33 5.63 -0.77
N ILE A 88 16.45 4.95 -1.49
CA ILE A 88 16.73 4.40 -2.83
C ILE A 88 16.95 5.53 -3.83
N ASP A 89 16.05 6.50 -3.91
CA ASP A 89 16.16 7.67 -4.78
C ASP A 89 17.47 8.46 -4.52
N LYS A 90 17.89 8.52 -3.24
CA LYS A 90 19.18 9.10 -2.89
C LYS A 90 20.36 8.27 -3.41
N MET A 91 20.30 6.95 -3.26
CA MET A 91 21.36 6.07 -3.78
C MET A 91 21.44 6.15 -5.31
N GLU A 92 20.31 6.20 -6.02
CA GLU A 92 20.27 6.39 -7.48
C GLU A 92 20.99 7.66 -7.90
N LYS A 93 20.69 8.80 -7.27
CA LYS A 93 21.39 10.07 -7.56
C LYS A 93 22.89 9.98 -7.27
N LEU A 94 23.27 9.36 -6.16
CA LEU A 94 24.69 9.19 -5.82
C LEU A 94 25.41 8.31 -6.83
N ILE A 95 24.75 7.28 -7.38
CA ILE A 95 25.29 6.42 -8.43
C ILE A 95 25.52 7.23 -9.71
N ASP A 96 24.52 8.01 -10.13
CA ASP A 96 24.60 8.85 -11.34
C ASP A 96 25.75 9.88 -11.25
N ASP A 97 26.02 10.39 -10.06
CA ASP A 97 27.08 11.36 -9.79
C ASP A 97 28.47 10.72 -9.60
N ASN A 98 28.57 9.40 -9.41
CA ASN A 98 29.80 8.71 -9.00
C ASN A 98 30.73 8.34 -10.17
N LYS A 99 31.12 9.32 -10.99
CA LYS A 99 31.89 9.06 -12.23
C LYS A 99 33.31 8.53 -12.00
N ASP A 100 33.91 8.85 -10.86
CA ASP A 100 35.31 8.59 -10.52
C ASP A 100 35.49 7.92 -9.15
N GLY A 101 34.41 7.44 -8.53
CA GLY A 101 34.43 6.89 -7.18
C GLY A 101 34.40 7.93 -6.06
N SER A 102 34.31 9.23 -6.37
CA SER A 102 34.26 10.31 -5.37
C SER A 102 33.07 10.23 -4.40
N LYS A 103 31.99 9.53 -4.77
CA LYS A 103 30.80 9.32 -3.93
C LYS A 103 30.80 8.01 -3.15
N ASN A 104 31.84 7.19 -3.22
CA ASN A 104 31.89 5.87 -2.57
C ASN A 104 31.64 5.92 -1.05
N ALA A 105 32.15 6.94 -0.36
CA ALA A 105 31.89 7.10 1.07
C ALA A 105 30.42 7.44 1.38
N GLU A 106 29.80 8.30 0.56
CA GLU A 106 28.39 8.65 0.68
C GLU A 106 27.47 7.47 0.36
N LEU A 107 27.82 6.67 -0.66
CA LEU A 107 27.15 5.42 -1.01
C LEU A 107 27.24 4.40 0.12
N THR A 108 28.43 4.23 0.70
CA THR A 108 28.63 3.32 1.84
C THR A 108 27.74 3.71 3.03
N ALA A 109 27.67 5.01 3.33
CA ALA A 109 26.80 5.53 4.38
C ALA A 109 25.30 5.35 4.05
N ALA A 110 24.89 5.51 2.78
CA ALA A 110 23.52 5.30 2.35
C ALA A 110 23.10 3.82 2.47
N ILE A 111 23.99 2.90 2.08
CA ILE A 111 23.79 1.45 2.23
C ILE A 111 23.63 1.08 3.71
N ALA A 112 24.49 1.60 4.59
CA ALA A 112 24.38 1.35 6.03
C ALA A 112 23.03 1.83 6.60
N LYS A 113 22.57 3.01 6.19
CA LYS A 113 21.26 3.55 6.58
C LYS A 113 20.11 2.69 6.06
N PHE A 114 20.18 2.23 4.81
CA PHE A 114 19.20 1.34 4.23
C PHE A 114 19.11 0.00 4.98
N ASN A 115 20.25 -0.60 5.32
CA ASN A 115 20.30 -1.84 6.09
C ASN A 115 19.67 -1.67 7.49
N SER A 116 20.05 -0.62 8.22
CA SER A 116 19.44 -0.30 9.52
C SER A 116 17.93 -0.05 9.39
N HIS A 117 17.51 0.63 8.32
CA HIS A 117 16.09 0.83 8.04
C HIS A 117 15.36 -0.51 7.83
N MET A 118 15.93 -1.44 7.05
CA MET A 118 15.36 -2.76 6.80
C MET A 118 15.26 -3.58 8.09
N GLU A 119 16.30 -3.60 8.91
CA GLU A 119 16.31 -4.30 10.20
C GLU A 119 15.20 -3.82 11.13
N GLU A 120 15.03 -2.50 11.24
CA GLU A 120 13.98 -1.89 12.06
C GLU A 120 12.59 -2.19 11.51
N THR A 121 12.39 -2.13 10.19
CA THR A 121 11.13 -2.50 9.56
C THR A 121 10.77 -3.97 9.85
N GLN A 122 11.75 -4.88 9.79
CA GLN A 122 11.54 -6.28 10.17
C GLN A 122 11.23 -6.45 11.66
N ARG A 123 11.87 -5.65 12.53
CA ARG A 123 11.57 -5.65 13.97
C ARG A 123 10.13 -5.22 14.23
N LEU A 124 9.66 -4.17 13.58
CA LEU A 124 8.28 -3.67 13.69
C LEU A 124 7.27 -4.70 13.18
N GLN A 125 7.58 -5.40 12.08
CA GLN A 125 6.71 -6.44 11.54
C GLN A 125 6.58 -7.64 12.48
N ARG A 126 7.68 -8.10 13.08
CA ARG A 126 7.64 -9.11 14.15
C ARG A 126 6.85 -8.62 15.36
N GLY A 127 7.11 -7.39 15.79
CA GLY A 127 6.42 -6.74 16.91
C GLY A 127 4.91 -6.70 16.70
N PHE A 128 4.44 -6.40 15.49
CA PHE A 128 3.02 -6.43 15.17
C PHE A 128 2.40 -7.82 15.32
N ILE A 129 3.04 -8.87 14.77
CA ILE A 129 2.53 -10.25 14.91
C ILE A 129 2.48 -10.66 16.38
N THR A 130 3.53 -10.38 17.16
CA THR A 130 3.52 -10.62 18.61
C THR A 130 2.43 -9.81 19.30
N SER A 131 2.20 -8.58 18.86
CA SER A 131 1.17 -7.73 19.45
C SER A 131 -0.23 -8.28 19.26
N LEU A 132 -0.49 -9.18 18.31
CA LEU A 132 -1.82 -9.75 18.09
C LEU A 132 -2.16 -10.90 19.04
N SER A 133 -1.23 -11.39 19.86
CA SER A 133 -1.48 -12.53 20.76
C SER A 133 -2.39 -12.19 21.95
N ASP A 134 -2.62 -10.90 22.23
CA ASP A 134 -3.61 -10.41 23.21
C ASP A 134 -5.04 -10.39 22.64
N ILE A 135 -5.20 -10.46 21.31
CA ILE A 135 -6.48 -10.39 20.59
C ILE A 135 -6.84 -11.75 19.97
N LEU A 136 -5.86 -12.48 19.44
CA LEU A 136 -6.05 -13.69 18.67
C LEU A 136 -5.51 -14.92 19.42
N THR A 137 -6.26 -16.02 19.35
CA THR A 137 -5.75 -17.33 19.74
C THR A 137 -4.58 -17.75 18.83
N PRO A 138 -3.71 -18.70 19.25
CA PRO A 138 -2.61 -19.17 18.41
C PRO A 138 -3.07 -19.69 17.03
N GLU A 139 -4.22 -20.37 16.97
CA GLU A 139 -4.80 -20.85 15.71
C GLU A 139 -5.25 -19.68 14.82
N ALA A 140 -5.95 -18.70 15.38
CA ALA A 140 -6.40 -17.52 14.64
C ALA A 140 -5.19 -16.67 14.16
N LEU A 141 -4.16 -16.53 14.98
CA LEU A 141 -2.92 -15.84 14.59
C LEU A 141 -2.20 -16.57 13.44
N ALA A 142 -2.13 -17.90 13.49
CA ALA A 142 -1.57 -18.70 12.39
C ALA A 142 -2.41 -18.53 11.10
N LYS A 143 -3.74 -18.55 11.21
CA LYS A 143 -4.66 -18.26 10.09
C LYS A 143 -4.39 -16.86 9.51
N TYR A 144 -4.26 -15.84 10.35
CA TYR A 144 -3.94 -14.48 9.91
C TYR A 144 -2.63 -14.42 9.10
N ILE A 145 -1.58 -15.09 9.58
CA ILE A 145 -0.28 -15.14 8.89
C ILE A 145 -0.41 -15.82 7.52
N VAL A 146 -1.15 -16.94 7.45
CA VAL A 146 -1.41 -17.66 6.20
C VAL A 146 -2.22 -16.79 5.23
N PHE A 147 -3.24 -16.08 5.73
CA PHE A 147 -4.03 -15.14 4.95
C PHE A 147 -3.15 -14.06 4.33
N GLU A 148 -2.36 -13.34 5.13
CA GLU A 148 -1.48 -12.25 4.65
C GLU A 148 -0.53 -12.73 3.55
N ARG A 149 0.08 -13.91 3.72
CA ARG A 149 0.95 -14.52 2.70
C ARG A 149 0.17 -14.79 1.41
N ASN A 150 -0.99 -15.44 1.52
CA ASN A 150 -1.77 -15.87 0.36
C ASN A 150 -2.37 -14.68 -0.39
N PHE A 151 -2.89 -13.69 0.33
CA PHE A 151 -3.43 -12.46 -0.24
C PHE A 151 -2.37 -11.68 -1.03
N ARG A 152 -1.16 -11.50 -0.47
CA ARG A 152 -0.05 -10.86 -1.18
C ARG A 152 0.37 -11.63 -2.43
N LYS A 153 0.36 -12.96 -2.39
CA LYS A 153 0.64 -13.80 -3.56
C LYS A 153 -0.42 -13.59 -4.63
N GLU A 154 -1.70 -13.59 -4.26
CA GLU A 154 -2.81 -13.34 -5.17
C GLU A 154 -2.70 -11.96 -5.84
N LEU A 155 -2.45 -10.90 -5.07
CA LEU A 155 -2.24 -9.56 -5.60
C LEU A 155 -1.09 -9.51 -6.61
N ARG A 156 0.02 -10.18 -6.33
CA ARG A 156 1.17 -10.23 -7.25
C ARG A 156 0.81 -10.92 -8.57
N GLU A 157 0.05 -12.01 -8.52
CA GLU A 157 -0.38 -12.71 -9.73
C GLU A 157 -1.39 -11.91 -10.55
N LEU A 158 -2.26 -11.13 -9.89
CA LEU A 158 -3.16 -10.20 -10.58
C LEU A 158 -2.37 -9.13 -11.33
N LEU A 159 -1.42 -8.47 -10.66
CA LEU A 159 -0.58 -7.43 -11.27
C LEU A 159 0.38 -7.93 -12.36
N ARG A 160 0.61 -9.25 -12.46
CA ARG A 160 1.47 -9.85 -13.50
C ARG A 160 0.71 -10.14 -14.80
N LYS A 161 -0.62 -10.17 -14.76
CA LYS A 161 -1.47 -10.55 -15.90
C LYS A 161 -1.97 -9.34 -16.70
N ASP A 162 -1.78 -8.14 -16.18
CA ASP A 162 -2.03 -6.86 -16.84
C ASP A 162 -0.72 -6.26 -17.38
#